data_AF-A0A7W0GLI0-F1
#
_entry.id   AF-A0A7W0GLI0-F1
#
_cell.length_a   1.000
_cell.length_b   1.000
_cell.length_c   1.000
_cell.angle_alpha   90.00
_cell.angle_beta   90.00
_cell.angle_gamma   90.00
#
_symmetry.space_group_name_H-M   'P 1'
#
loop_
_entity.id
_entity.type
_entity.pdbx_description
1 polymer ?
#
loop_
_entity_poly.entity_id
_entity_poly.type
_entity_poly.pdbx_seq_one_letter_code
_entity_poly.pdbx_strand_id
1 'polypeptide(L)'
;MPEAAERAESAAPNAVFEKGADLATLRLTGSWRLASLARIAAQLEALQWPEKFAVDGSGVTEIDSAGALALLTQVDAHSRSPPQLTGFQANELRIVEQVRGRLEAARAPTRHHQERTLEMLGRRTIEVALSVVGDINFLGATVVGLGRSVIHP
;
A
#
# COMPACT_ATOMS: atom_id res chain seq x y z
N MET A 1 14.12 21.48 -22.59
CA MET A 1 14.68 20.38 -21.77
C MET A 1 13.54 19.46 -21.36
N PRO A 2 13.38 18.30 -22.01
CA PRO A 2 12.29 17.35 -21.75
C PRO A 2 12.80 16.22 -20.85
N GLU A 3 12.81 16.42 -19.53
CA GLU A 3 13.28 15.40 -18.56
C GLU A 3 12.14 14.81 -17.69
N ALA A 4 10.89 15.25 -17.88
CA ALA A 4 9.78 14.89 -16.98
C ALA A 4 8.83 13.81 -17.53
N ALA A 5 9.03 13.34 -18.76
CA ALA A 5 8.06 12.49 -19.48
C ALA A 5 8.23 10.97 -19.24
N GLU A 6 9.22 10.54 -18.46
CA GLU A 6 9.62 9.12 -18.37
C GLU A 6 9.89 8.67 -16.92
N ARG A 7 9.13 9.20 -15.95
CA ARG A 7 8.96 8.51 -14.65
C ARG A 7 8.19 7.24 -14.95
N ALA A 8 8.98 6.20 -15.23
CA ALA A 8 8.61 4.85 -15.59
C ALA A 8 7.24 4.47 -15.02
N GLU A 9 6.43 3.89 -15.89
CA GLU A 9 5.23 3.12 -15.59
C GLU A 9 5.55 2.16 -14.42
N SER A 10 5.37 2.66 -13.19
CA SER A 10 5.84 1.99 -11.99
C SER A 10 4.94 0.78 -11.83
N ALA A 11 5.51 -0.42 -12.01
CA ALA A 11 4.76 -1.66 -12.06
C ALA A 11 3.75 -1.73 -10.91
N ALA A 12 2.51 -2.07 -11.22
CA ALA A 12 1.43 -2.06 -10.24
C ALA A 12 1.81 -2.92 -9.02
N PRO A 13 1.57 -2.45 -7.77
CA PRO A 13 1.90 -3.23 -6.61
C PRO A 13 1.16 -4.57 -6.64
N ASN A 14 1.83 -5.58 -6.12
CA ASN A 14 1.29 -6.92 -5.96
C ASN A 14 1.89 -7.62 -4.74
N ALA A 15 1.05 -8.39 -4.05
CA ALA A 15 1.40 -9.18 -2.88
C ALA A 15 0.82 -10.59 -3.05
N VAL A 16 1.67 -11.62 -2.92
CA VAL A 16 1.26 -13.01 -3.07
C VAL A 16 2.00 -13.87 -2.06
N PHE A 17 1.31 -14.85 -1.47
CA PHE A 17 1.97 -15.88 -0.67
C PHE A 17 2.51 -17.00 -1.56
N GLU A 18 3.80 -17.27 -1.43
CA GLU A 18 4.46 -18.43 -2.01
C GLU A 18 4.68 -19.50 -0.93
N LYS A 19 4.39 -20.75 -1.28
CA LYS A 19 4.63 -21.88 -0.38
C LYS A 19 6.12 -22.21 -0.40
N GLY A 20 6.81 -21.96 0.71
CA GLY A 20 8.15 -22.48 0.96
C GLY A 20 8.10 -23.88 1.59
N ALA A 21 9.25 -24.56 1.59
CA ALA A 21 9.39 -25.88 2.18
C ALA A 21 9.12 -25.88 3.70
N ASP A 22 9.58 -24.84 4.40
CA ASP A 22 9.47 -24.72 5.87
C ASP A 22 8.59 -23.55 6.32
N LEU A 23 8.54 -22.47 5.52
CA LEU A 23 7.84 -21.23 5.86
C LEU A 23 7.20 -20.62 4.62
N ALA A 24 5.97 -20.11 4.74
CA ALA A 24 5.35 -19.33 3.68
C ALA A 24 6.05 -17.96 3.53
N THR A 25 6.19 -17.48 2.30
CA THR A 25 6.81 -16.17 2.04
C THR A 25 5.81 -15.26 1.35
N LEU A 26 5.56 -14.10 1.95
CA LEU A 26 4.82 -13.02 1.33
C LEU A 26 5.76 -12.28 0.36
N ARG A 27 5.61 -12.54 -0.94
CA ARG A 27 6.39 -11.85 -1.96
C ARG A 27 5.70 -10.55 -2.36
N LEU A 28 6.43 -9.45 -2.21
CA LEU A 28 6.00 -8.10 -2.58
C LEU A 28 6.69 -7.69 -3.87
N THR A 29 5.91 -7.12 -4.78
CA THR A 29 6.41 -6.63 -6.07
C THR A 29 5.78 -5.30 -6.46
N GLY A 30 6.45 -4.55 -7.34
CA GLY A 30 5.96 -3.30 -7.89
C GLY A 30 6.12 -2.09 -6.95
N SER A 31 5.33 -1.05 -7.19
CA SER A 31 5.44 0.25 -6.50
C SER A 31 4.47 0.39 -5.33
N TRP A 32 5.02 0.47 -4.12
CA TRP A 32 4.32 0.57 -2.85
C TRP A 32 4.24 2.02 -2.37
N ARG A 33 3.53 2.84 -3.15
CA ARG A 33 3.34 4.27 -2.87
C ARG A 33 1.91 4.61 -2.47
N LEU A 34 1.74 5.77 -1.83
CA LEU A 34 0.44 6.35 -1.49
C LEU A 34 -0.52 6.41 -2.70
N ALA A 35 0.00 6.72 -3.89
CA ALA A 35 -0.79 6.76 -5.13
C ALA A 35 -1.48 5.43 -5.47
N SER A 36 -0.94 4.31 -4.98
CA SER A 36 -1.44 2.95 -5.21
C SER A 36 -2.08 2.34 -3.95
N LEU A 37 -2.30 3.13 -2.89
CA LEU A 37 -2.70 2.63 -1.57
C LEU A 37 -4.00 1.81 -1.60
N ALA A 38 -4.97 2.23 -2.40
CA ALA A 38 -6.21 1.51 -2.59
C ALA A 38 -6.02 0.09 -3.10
N ARG A 39 -5.13 -0.07 -4.09
CA ARG A 39 -4.79 -1.37 -4.66
C ARG A 39 -4.02 -2.23 -3.67
N ILE A 40 -3.07 -1.61 -2.95
CA ILE A 40 -2.30 -2.27 -1.89
C ILE A 40 -3.26 -2.83 -0.83
N ALA A 41 -4.21 -2.02 -0.35
CA ALA A 41 -5.19 -2.44 0.64
C ALA A 41 -6.03 -3.61 0.12
N ALA A 42 -6.62 -3.48 -1.07
CA ALA A 42 -7.44 -4.54 -1.67
C ALA A 42 -6.67 -5.86 -1.85
N GLN A 43 -5.40 -5.80 -2.24
CA GLN A 43 -4.57 -7.00 -2.38
C GLN A 43 -4.27 -7.65 -1.04
N LEU A 44 -3.86 -6.86 -0.04
CA LEU A 44 -3.56 -7.39 1.30
C LEU A 44 -4.79 -7.98 1.99
N GLU A 45 -5.96 -7.36 1.82
CA GLU A 45 -7.25 -7.85 2.35
C GLU A 45 -7.69 -9.16 1.69
N ALA A 46 -7.35 -9.37 0.41
CA ALA A 46 -7.69 -10.59 -0.31
C ALA A 46 -6.78 -11.79 0.06
N LEU A 47 -5.67 -11.56 0.78
CA LEU A 47 -4.74 -12.63 1.14
C LEU A 47 -5.29 -13.55 2.23
N GLN A 48 -4.95 -14.84 2.10
CA GLN A 48 -5.12 -15.80 3.18
C GLN A 48 -3.82 -15.88 3.97
N TRP A 49 -3.83 -15.34 5.20
CA TRP A 49 -2.64 -15.18 6.02
C TRP A 49 -2.32 -16.48 6.80
N PRO A 50 -1.13 -17.07 6.62
CA PRO A 50 -0.66 -18.17 7.46
C PRO A 50 -0.20 -17.64 8.83
N GLU A 51 -0.14 -18.52 9.85
CA GLU A 51 0.28 -18.13 11.21
C GLU A 51 1.75 -17.70 11.28
N LYS A 52 2.61 -18.27 10.42
CA LYS A 52 4.03 -17.95 10.34
C LYS A 52 4.41 -17.72 8.89
N PHE A 53 5.06 -16.59 8.62
CA PHE A 53 5.56 -16.24 7.30
C PHE A 53 6.77 -15.31 7.38
N ALA A 54 7.52 -15.24 6.28
CA ALA A 54 8.50 -14.19 6.02
C ALA A 54 7.96 -13.20 5.00
N VAL A 55 8.54 -12.01 4.93
CA VAL A 55 8.23 -11.00 3.91
C VAL A 55 9.45 -10.82 3.01
N ASP A 56 9.25 -10.97 1.71
CA ASP A 56 10.27 -10.74 0.68
C ASP A 56 9.91 -9.49 -0.14
N GLY A 57 10.76 -8.47 -0.05
CA GLY A 57 10.67 -7.22 -0.77
C GLY A 57 11.53 -7.15 -2.04
N SER A 58 12.10 -8.27 -2.50
CA SER A 58 13.03 -8.31 -3.66
C SER A 58 12.46 -7.74 -4.95
N GLY A 59 11.15 -7.81 -5.16
CA GLY A 59 10.48 -7.24 -6.33
C GLY A 59 9.90 -5.84 -6.11
N VAL A 60 10.06 -5.25 -4.93
CA VAL A 60 9.58 -3.89 -4.63
C VAL A 60 10.47 -2.89 -5.35
N THR A 61 9.88 -2.10 -6.24
CA THR A 61 10.63 -1.09 -7.00
C THR A 61 10.79 0.20 -6.21
N GLU A 62 9.76 0.56 -5.43
CA GLU A 62 9.73 1.76 -4.59
C GLU A 62 8.78 1.51 -3.42
N ILE A 63 9.10 2.05 -2.24
CA ILE A 63 8.17 2.09 -1.10
C ILE A 63 8.25 3.44 -0.39
N ASP A 64 7.11 4.01 -0.03
CA ASP A 64 7.03 5.19 0.83
C ASP A 64 6.49 4.84 2.22
N SER A 65 6.38 5.84 3.11
CA SER A 65 5.89 5.62 4.47
C SER A 65 4.43 5.16 4.52
N ALA A 66 3.59 5.53 3.55
CA ALA A 66 2.19 5.11 3.52
C ALA A 66 2.08 3.65 3.08
N GLY A 67 2.82 3.24 2.05
CA GLY A 67 2.91 1.84 1.63
C GLY A 67 3.51 0.93 2.71
N ALA A 68 4.59 1.38 3.36
CA ALA A 68 5.19 0.67 4.49
C ALA A 68 4.22 0.54 5.68
N LEU A 69 3.50 1.61 6.02
CA LEU A 69 2.50 1.57 7.09
C LEU A 69 1.39 0.58 6.78
N ALA A 70 0.82 0.62 5.56
CA ALA A 70 -0.22 -0.30 5.14
C ALA A 70 0.22 -1.77 5.22
N LEU A 71 1.44 -2.07 4.76
CA LEU A 71 2.06 -3.39 4.88
C LEU A 71 2.18 -3.82 6.34
N LEU A 72 2.82 -2.98 7.18
CA LEU A 72 3.14 -3.32 8.55
C LEU A 72 1.89 -3.47 9.43
N THR A 73 0.86 -2.67 9.20
CA THR A 73 -0.43 -2.81 9.90
C THR A 73 -1.09 -4.15 9.59
N GLN A 74 -1.10 -4.57 8.32
CA GLN A 74 -1.69 -5.85 7.93
C GLN A 74 -0.87 -7.05 8.43
N VAL A 75 0.45 -6.96 8.32
CA VAL A 75 1.37 -7.98 8.85
C VAL A 75 1.19 -8.17 10.35
N ASP A 76 1.11 -7.07 11.10
CA ASP A 76 0.99 -7.12 12.55
C ASP A 76 -0.40 -7.60 13.01
N ALA A 77 -1.47 -7.30 12.25
CA ALA A 77 -2.79 -7.83 12.53
C ALA A 77 -2.89 -9.36 12.38
N HIS A 78 -2.03 -9.98 11.58
CA HIS A 78 -2.10 -11.41 11.24
C HIS A 78 -0.92 -12.24 11.76
N SER A 79 0.18 -11.61 12.17
CA SER A 79 1.36 -12.30 12.70
C SER A 79 1.44 -12.20 14.22
N ARG A 80 1.76 -13.31 14.89
CA ARG A 80 1.99 -13.31 16.35
C ARG A 80 3.35 -12.72 16.76
N SER A 81 4.28 -12.63 15.81
CA SER A 81 5.63 -12.11 16.01
C SER A 81 6.07 -11.34 14.77
N PRO A 82 6.96 -10.34 14.89
CA PRO A 82 7.45 -9.61 13.72
C PRO A 82 8.07 -10.59 12.70
N PRO A 83 7.57 -10.65 11.46
CA PRO A 83 8.13 -11.56 10.46
C PRO A 83 9.51 -11.07 10.02
N GLN A 84 10.31 -11.99 9.50
CA GLN A 84 11.59 -11.65 8.90
C GLN A 84 11.36 -10.84 7.62
N LEU A 85 12.01 -9.68 7.52
CA LEU A 85 12.05 -8.87 6.30
C LEU A 85 13.30 -9.25 5.49
N THR A 86 13.13 -9.58 4.22
CA THR A 86 14.21 -10.00 3.31
C THR A 86 14.04 -9.36 1.94
N GLY A 87 15.09 -9.35 1.12
CA GLY A 87 15.05 -8.90 -0.28
C GLY A 87 14.87 -7.40 -0.52
N PHE A 88 14.54 -6.60 0.50
CA PHE A 88 14.46 -5.15 0.36
C PHE A 88 15.82 -4.55 0.04
N GLN A 89 15.82 -3.65 -0.93
CA GLN A 89 16.91 -2.73 -1.19
C GLN A 89 17.12 -1.79 0.02
N ALA A 90 18.34 -1.27 0.20
CA ALA A 90 18.74 -0.61 1.44
C ALA A 90 17.87 0.62 1.82
N ASN A 91 17.41 1.38 0.83
CA ASN A 91 16.59 2.57 1.06
C ASN A 91 15.15 2.18 1.49
N GLU A 92 14.59 1.18 0.85
CA GLU A 92 13.26 0.62 1.07
C GLU A 92 13.19 -0.01 2.45
N LEU A 93 14.20 -0.82 2.79
CA LEU A 93 14.35 -1.41 4.11
C LEU A 93 14.43 -0.33 5.19
N ARG A 94 15.24 0.72 4.98
CA ARG A 94 15.34 1.85 5.91
C ARG A 94 13.98 2.51 6.16
N ILE A 95 13.17 2.71 5.13
CA ILE A 95 11.82 3.31 5.27
C ILE A 95 10.91 2.38 6.07
N VAL A 96 10.85 1.10 5.70
CA VAL A 96 10.03 0.09 6.41
C VAL A 96 10.43 0.02 7.89
N GLU A 97 11.73 -0.01 8.16
CA GLU A 97 12.26 -0.07 9.52
C GLU A 97 11.95 1.18 10.35
N GLN A 98 12.06 2.36 9.74
CA GLN A 98 11.67 3.61 10.40
C GLN A 98 10.18 3.63 10.76
N VAL A 99 9.31 3.14 9.88
CA VAL A 99 7.87 3.06 10.14
C VAL A 99 7.60 2.01 11.23
N ARG A 100 8.25 0.85 11.18
CA ARG A 100 8.16 -0.19 12.20
C ARG A 100 8.52 0.34 13.60
N GLY A 101 9.67 1.00 13.73
CA GLY A 101 10.09 1.59 15.01
C GLY A 101 9.10 2.63 15.54
N ARG A 102 8.46 3.42 14.66
CA ARG A 102 7.41 4.37 15.08
C ARG A 102 6.13 3.66 15.52
N LEU A 103 5.72 2.59 14.84
CA LEU A 103 4.57 1.79 15.23
C LEU A 103 4.79 1.11 16.59
N GLU A 104 5.99 0.59 16.84
CA GLU A 104 6.36 -0.01 18.13
C GLU A 104 6.39 1.05 19.25
N ALA A 105 6.99 2.22 18.99
CA ALA A 105 7.00 3.32 19.94
C ALA A 105 5.59 3.82 20.30
N ALA A 106 4.66 3.83 19.33
CA ALA A 106 3.27 4.19 19.56
C ALA A 106 2.51 3.16 20.44
N ARG A 107 2.96 1.90 20.50
CA ARG A 107 2.37 0.83 21.32
C ARG A 107 2.93 0.74 22.73
N ALA A 108 4.07 1.40 23.02
CA ALA A 108 4.65 1.40 24.36
C ALA A 108 3.61 1.91 25.38
N PRO A 109 3.47 1.26 26.55
CA PRO A 109 2.24 1.30 27.34
C PRO A 109 1.98 2.68 27.95
N THR A 110 1.18 3.47 27.24
CA THR A 110 0.35 4.53 27.81
C THR A 110 -1.08 4.00 27.75
N ARG A 111 -1.84 3.99 28.85
CA ARG A 111 -3.19 3.40 28.94
C ARG A 111 -4.06 3.72 27.70
N HIS A 112 -4.29 2.76 26.79
CA HIS A 112 -5.10 2.98 25.58
C HIS A 112 -6.37 2.11 25.56
N HIS A 113 -7.51 2.79 25.69
CA HIS A 113 -8.85 2.25 25.41
C HIS A 113 -9.47 2.85 24.13
N GLN A 114 -8.69 3.51 23.26
CA GLN A 114 -9.24 4.28 22.13
C GLN A 114 -8.53 4.07 20.76
N GLU A 115 -7.78 2.98 20.57
CA GLU A 115 -7.06 2.75 19.30
C GLU A 115 -7.98 2.38 18.12
N ARG A 116 -9.14 1.76 18.38
CA ARG A 116 -10.10 1.35 17.33
C ARG A 116 -10.68 2.52 16.53
N THR A 117 -10.75 3.73 17.10
CA THR A 117 -11.43 4.86 16.45
C THR A 117 -10.55 5.52 15.40
N LEU A 118 -9.23 5.56 15.62
CA LEU A 118 -8.28 6.18 14.68
C LEU A 118 -7.98 5.25 13.49
N GLU A 119 -7.87 3.95 13.75
CA GLU A 119 -7.77 2.91 12.72
C GLU A 119 -8.99 2.94 11.78
N MET A 120 -10.20 3.11 12.36
CA MET A 120 -11.44 3.23 11.60
C MET A 120 -11.54 4.55 10.81
N LEU A 121 -10.96 5.64 11.31
CA LEU A 121 -10.91 6.92 10.59
C LEU A 121 -9.93 6.89 9.42
N GLY A 122 -8.79 6.20 9.56
CA GLY A 122 -7.85 5.93 8.47
C GLY A 122 -8.50 5.09 7.36
N ARG A 123 -9.22 4.02 7.72
CA ARG A 123 -9.95 3.17 6.76
C ARG A 123 -11.04 3.94 6.02
N ARG A 124 -11.83 4.77 6.72
CA ARG A 124 -12.88 5.60 6.09
C ARG A 124 -12.35 6.72 5.21
N THR A 125 -11.18 7.29 5.52
CA THR A 125 -10.58 8.35 4.69
C THR A 125 -10.09 7.79 3.35
N ILE A 126 -9.62 6.54 3.33
CA ILE A 126 -9.20 5.83 2.11
C ILE A 126 -10.42 5.44 1.24
N GLU A 127 -11.52 4.97 1.85
CA GLU A 127 -12.77 4.69 1.13
C GLU A 127 -13.37 5.93 0.47
N VAL A 128 -13.37 7.09 1.14
CA VAL A 128 -13.93 8.34 0.60
C VAL A 128 -13.06 8.91 -0.53
N ALA A 129 -11.73 8.78 -0.45
CA ALA A 129 -10.83 9.26 -1.51
C ALA A 129 -11.01 8.46 -2.83
N LEU A 130 -11.39 7.18 -2.75
CA LEU A 130 -11.61 6.33 -3.93
C LEU A 130 -12.93 6.60 -4.64
N SER A 131 -13.98 7.03 -3.94
CA SER A 131 -15.23 7.48 -4.59
C SER A 131 -15.05 8.79 -5.36
N VAL A 132 -14.26 9.74 -4.84
CA VAL A 132 -14.11 11.07 -5.46
C VAL A 132 -13.31 11.02 -6.77
N VAL A 133 -12.39 10.06 -6.94
CA VAL A 133 -11.66 9.89 -8.21
C VAL A 133 -12.54 9.26 -9.31
N GLY A 134 -13.55 8.47 -8.94
CA GLY A 134 -14.54 7.95 -9.89
C GLY A 134 -15.43 9.03 -10.49
N ASP A 135 -15.91 9.96 -9.67
CA ASP A 135 -16.84 11.01 -10.10
C ASP A 135 -16.17 12.10 -10.97
N ILE A 136 -14.87 12.38 -10.74
CA ILE A 136 -14.10 13.34 -11.55
C ILE A 136 -13.86 12.80 -12.98
N ASN A 137 -13.74 11.48 -13.15
CA ASN A 137 -13.62 10.87 -14.48
C ASN A 137 -14.93 10.97 -15.29
N PHE A 138 -16.08 10.95 -14.64
CA PHE A 138 -17.38 11.12 -15.31
C PHE A 138 -17.65 12.57 -15.73
N LEU A 139 -17.23 13.54 -14.91
CA LEU A 139 -17.30 14.97 -15.25
C LEU A 139 -16.40 15.30 -16.46
N GLY A 140 -15.19 14.75 -16.50
CA GLY A 140 -14.27 14.90 -17.63
C GLY A 140 -14.82 14.33 -18.94
N ALA A 141 -15.42 13.14 -18.90
CA ALA A 141 -16.04 12.52 -20.08
C ALA A 141 -17.24 13.32 -20.63
N THR A 142 -18.03 13.94 -19.73
CA THR A 142 -19.22 14.73 -20.13
C THR A 142 -18.82 16.08 -20.75
N VAL A 143 -17.80 16.75 -20.21
CA VAL A 143 -17.29 18.02 -20.76
C VAL A 143 -16.59 17.81 -22.10
N VAL A 144 -15.82 16.72 -22.27
CA VAL A 144 -15.15 16.39 -23.54
C VAL A 144 -16.15 15.93 -24.62
N GLY A 145 -17.22 15.24 -24.23
CA GLY A 145 -18.31 14.87 -25.14
C GLY A 145 -19.08 16.10 -25.68
N LEU A 146 -19.37 17.08 -24.83
CA LEU A 146 -20.03 18.32 -25.24
C LEU A 146 -19.10 19.24 -26.06
N GLY A 147 -17.80 19.29 -25.73
CA GLY A 147 -16.82 20.09 -26.48
C GLY A 147 -16.63 19.64 -27.92
N ARG A 148 -16.70 18.33 -28.21
CA ARG A 148 -16.59 17.80 -29.58
C ARG A 148 -17.79 18.15 -30.47
N SER A 149 -18.98 18.37 -29.90
CA SER A 149 -20.17 18.75 -30.69
C SER A 149 -20.21 20.24 -31.05
N VAL A 150 -19.40 21.08 -30.40
CA VAL A 150 -19.32 22.53 -30.68
C VAL A 150 -18.16 22.85 -31.64
N ILE A 151 -17.14 21.99 -31.71
CA ILE A 151 -15.92 22.22 -32.52
C ILE A 151 -16.00 21.58 -33.92
N HIS A 152 -16.97 20.71 -34.17
CA HIS A 152 -17.33 20.25 -35.52
C HIS A 152 -18.85 20.32 -35.74
N PRO A 153 -19.39 21.41 -36.31
CA PRO A 153 -20.65 21.34 -37.04
C PRO A 153 -20.51 20.49 -38.31
#